data_AF-A0A101C931-F1
#
_entry.id   AF-A0A101C931-F1
#
_cell.length_a   1.000
_cell.length_b   1.000
_cell.length_c   1.000
_cell.angle_alpha   90.00
_cell.angle_beta   90.00
_cell.angle_gamma   90.00
#
_symmetry.space_group_name_H-M   'P 1'
#
loop_
_entity.id
_entity.type
_entity.pdbx_description
1 polymer ?
#
loop_
_entity_poly.entity_id
_entity_poly.type
_entity_poly.pdbx_seq_one_letter_code
_entity_poly.pdbx_strand_id
1 'polypeptide(L)'
;MKSIYISTILIFIVLNSCSKKQNKDNITNLNTHSKMSNVNLANTIATIKTSETYENPKNWKARGLMPSDKPVILLLRTTTNEFLDKLEEICITNESSETKLRLVSQRVDELPWNELDTEEKEFLADTLAPAIKAAGFNPSTLF
;
A
#
# COMPACT_ATOMS: atom_id res chain seq x y z
N MET A 1 -81.27 17.80 -11.41
CA MET A 1 -79.81 17.61 -11.27
C MET A 1 -79.33 16.78 -12.44
N LYS A 2 -78.36 17.29 -13.20
CA LYS A 2 -77.91 16.74 -14.50
C LYS A 2 -77.04 15.50 -14.30
N SER A 3 -77.28 14.50 -15.14
CA SER A 3 -76.49 13.29 -15.32
C SER A 3 -75.32 13.55 -16.27
N ILE A 4 -74.09 13.12 -15.94
CA ILE A 4 -73.00 12.94 -16.92
C ILE A 4 -72.13 11.75 -16.47
N TYR A 5 -72.15 10.69 -17.28
CA TYR A 5 -71.14 9.62 -17.34
C TYR A 5 -69.88 10.15 -18.04
N ILE A 6 -68.70 9.91 -17.47
CA ILE A 6 -67.43 10.07 -18.19
C ILE A 6 -66.64 8.75 -18.08
N SER A 7 -66.63 8.07 -19.22
CA SER A 7 -65.75 6.95 -19.59
C SER A 7 -64.31 7.45 -19.80
N THR A 8 -63.38 6.50 -19.98
CA THR A 8 -61.99 6.63 -20.48
C THR A 8 -60.92 6.88 -19.39
N ILE A 9 -59.72 6.29 -19.37
CA ILE A 9 -58.89 5.60 -20.38
C ILE A 9 -57.98 4.59 -19.65
N LEU A 10 -57.76 3.41 -20.26
CA LEU A 10 -56.75 2.42 -19.89
C LEU A 10 -55.36 2.95 -20.27
N ILE A 11 -54.44 3.10 -19.31
CA ILE A 11 -53.04 3.42 -19.60
C ILE A 11 -52.23 2.12 -19.59
N PHE A 12 -51.82 1.68 -20.78
CA PHE A 12 -50.76 0.69 -20.96
C PHE A 12 -49.41 1.35 -20.66
N ILE A 13 -48.75 0.97 -19.56
CA ILE A 13 -47.34 1.27 -19.36
C ILE A 13 -46.53 0.08 -19.88
N VAL A 14 -45.96 0.23 -21.07
CA VAL A 14 -44.92 -0.65 -21.60
C VAL A 14 -43.61 -0.26 -20.91
N LEU A 15 -43.24 -0.97 -19.85
CA LEU A 15 -41.89 -0.87 -19.29
C LEU A 15 -40.96 -1.79 -20.11
N ASN A 16 -40.39 -1.21 -21.17
CA ASN A 16 -39.08 -1.65 -21.64
C ASN A 16 -38.03 -1.02 -20.70
N SER A 17 -37.41 -1.83 -19.85
CA SER A 17 -36.08 -1.53 -19.33
C SER A 17 -35.21 -2.76 -19.44
N CYS A 18 -34.33 -2.70 -20.42
CA CYS A 18 -33.23 -3.60 -20.63
C CYS A 18 -32.11 -3.27 -19.63
N SER A 19 -31.32 -4.31 -19.30
CA SER A 19 -29.96 -4.25 -18.76
C SER A 19 -29.76 -4.12 -17.25
N LYS A 20 -29.32 -5.21 -16.63
CA LYS A 20 -27.89 -5.42 -16.34
C LYS A 20 -27.65 -6.82 -15.74
N LYS A 21 -27.20 -7.75 -16.58
CA LYS A 21 -26.52 -8.96 -16.12
C LYS A 21 -25.02 -8.69 -16.23
N GLN A 22 -24.44 -8.06 -15.21
CA GLN A 22 -22.98 -7.93 -15.02
C GLN A 22 -22.71 -7.38 -13.62
N ASN A 23 -22.74 -8.24 -12.60
CA ASN A 23 -22.17 -7.91 -11.28
C ASN A 23 -21.83 -9.15 -10.45
N LYS A 24 -21.13 -10.12 -11.05
CA LYS A 24 -20.57 -11.26 -10.30
C LYS A 24 -19.09 -11.48 -10.59
N ASP A 25 -18.63 -11.14 -11.79
CA ASP A 25 -17.23 -11.36 -12.20
C ASP A 25 -16.25 -10.27 -11.72
N ASN A 26 -16.75 -9.08 -11.36
CA ASN A 26 -15.93 -7.97 -10.86
C ASN A 26 -15.60 -8.10 -9.35
N ILE A 27 -16.50 -8.69 -8.56
CA ILE A 27 -16.32 -8.81 -7.10
C ILE A 27 -15.31 -9.93 -6.77
N THR A 28 -15.32 -11.03 -7.51
CA THR A 28 -14.33 -12.11 -7.37
C THR A 28 -12.93 -11.66 -7.77
N ASN A 29 -12.78 -10.85 -8.83
CA ASN A 29 -11.46 -10.35 -9.25
C ASN A 29 -10.87 -9.32 -8.28
N LEU A 30 -11.67 -8.38 -7.75
CA LEU A 30 -11.18 -7.41 -6.75
C LEU A 30 -10.73 -8.09 -5.44
N ASN A 31 -11.49 -9.07 -4.95
CA ASN A 31 -11.17 -9.79 -3.72
C ASN A 31 -9.93 -10.69 -3.86
N THR A 32 -9.66 -11.19 -5.06
CA THR A 32 -8.47 -12.01 -5.32
C THR A 32 -7.22 -11.13 -5.43
N HIS A 33 -7.34 -9.95 -6.05
CA HIS A 33 -6.22 -9.01 -6.19
C HIS A 33 -5.81 -8.37 -4.86
N SER A 34 -6.77 -7.93 -4.04
CA SER A 34 -6.50 -7.36 -2.71
C SER A 34 -5.92 -8.39 -1.73
N LYS A 35 -6.37 -9.64 -1.80
CA LYS A 35 -5.81 -10.74 -1.01
C LYS A 35 -4.39 -11.09 -1.44
N MET A 36 -4.12 -11.10 -2.75
CA MET A 36 -2.80 -11.43 -3.28
C MET A 36 -1.77 -10.31 -3.04
N SER A 37 -2.17 -9.04 -3.09
CA SER A 37 -1.31 -7.91 -2.74
C SER A 37 -0.96 -7.91 -1.25
N ASN A 38 -1.92 -8.23 -0.38
CA ASN A 38 -1.69 -8.30 1.06
C ASN A 38 -0.71 -9.43 1.43
N VAL A 39 -0.86 -10.63 0.84
CA VAL A 39 0.08 -11.74 1.04
C VAL A 39 1.49 -11.38 0.55
N ASN A 40 1.62 -10.65 -0.56
CA ASN A 40 2.91 -10.20 -1.07
C ASN A 40 3.59 -9.20 -0.11
N LEU A 41 2.83 -8.22 0.40
CA LEU A 41 3.33 -7.26 1.38
C LEU A 41 3.82 -7.96 2.66
N ALA A 42 3.00 -8.81 3.27
CA ALA A 42 3.35 -9.51 4.50
C ALA A 42 4.62 -10.37 4.35
N ASN A 43 4.75 -11.11 3.24
CA ASN A 43 5.94 -11.90 2.96
C ASN A 43 7.19 -11.01 2.76
N THR A 44 7.04 -9.88 2.08
CA THR A 44 8.13 -8.92 1.85
C THR A 44 8.60 -8.31 3.16
N ILE A 45 7.68 -7.86 4.01
CA ILE A 45 7.98 -7.35 5.36
C ILE A 45 8.70 -8.40 6.19
N ALA A 46 8.17 -9.62 6.25
CA ALA A 46 8.79 -10.72 6.99
C ALA A 46 10.22 -11.01 6.50
N THR A 47 10.44 -10.98 5.18
CA THR A 47 11.77 -11.18 4.59
C THR A 47 12.75 -10.09 5.03
N ILE A 48 12.36 -8.81 5.01
CA ILE A 48 13.24 -7.70 5.41
C ILE A 48 13.50 -7.71 6.92
N LYS A 49 12.49 -8.03 7.73
CA LYS A 49 12.62 -8.06 9.20
C LYS A 49 13.51 -9.20 9.70
N THR A 50 13.54 -10.32 9.00
CA THR A 50 14.31 -11.51 9.39
C THR A 50 15.69 -11.59 8.73
N SER A 51 15.98 -10.74 7.76
CA SER A 51 17.30 -10.67 7.14
C SER A 51 18.33 -9.97 8.02
N GLU A 52 19.61 -10.24 7.78
CA GLU A 52 20.75 -9.52 8.39
C GLU A 52 21.22 -8.35 7.50
N THR A 53 20.29 -7.56 6.95
CA THR A 53 20.56 -6.53 5.93
C THR A 53 21.71 -5.61 6.32
N TYR A 54 21.66 -5.03 7.53
CA TYR A 54 22.68 -4.08 8.01
C TYR A 54 23.76 -4.76 8.86
N GLU A 55 23.42 -5.87 9.50
CA GLU A 55 24.28 -6.56 10.46
C GLU A 55 25.38 -7.37 9.77
N ASN A 56 25.12 -7.86 8.56
CA ASN A 56 26.07 -8.66 7.80
C ASN A 56 27.00 -7.78 6.95
N PRO A 57 28.32 -7.76 7.22
CA PRO A 57 29.28 -6.95 6.47
C PRO A 57 29.34 -7.23 4.97
N LYS A 58 28.89 -8.41 4.54
CA LYS A 58 28.84 -8.77 3.10
C LYS A 58 27.85 -7.90 2.33
N ASN A 59 26.79 -7.41 2.97
CA ASN A 59 25.79 -6.57 2.31
C ASN A 59 26.35 -5.16 2.05
N TRP A 60 27.08 -4.59 3.00
CA TRP A 60 27.85 -3.35 2.80
C TRP A 60 28.89 -3.50 1.71
N LYS A 61 29.67 -4.60 1.74
CA LYS A 61 30.68 -4.88 0.72
C LYS A 61 30.08 -5.04 -0.67
N ALA A 62 28.89 -5.63 -0.79
CA ALA A 62 28.18 -5.76 -2.06
C ALA A 62 27.79 -4.39 -2.66
N ARG A 63 27.67 -3.37 -1.82
CA ARG A 63 27.44 -1.97 -2.19
C ARG A 63 28.76 -1.18 -2.39
N GLY A 64 29.91 -1.81 -2.20
CA GLY A 64 31.22 -1.14 -2.26
C GLY A 64 31.57 -0.35 -1.01
N LEU A 65 30.86 -0.58 0.10
CA LEU A 65 30.95 0.19 1.34
C LEU A 65 31.63 -0.59 2.47
N MET A 66 32.18 0.15 3.42
CA MET A 66 32.51 -0.40 4.74
C MET A 66 31.25 -0.42 5.62
N PRO A 67 31.09 -1.41 6.51
CA PRO A 67 30.00 -1.37 7.48
C PRO A 67 30.09 -0.13 8.37
N SER A 68 28.94 0.53 8.60
CA SER A 68 28.82 1.58 9.60
C SER A 68 29.06 1.05 11.01
N ASP A 69 29.24 1.98 11.96
CA ASP A 69 29.37 1.64 13.36
C ASP A 69 28.10 0.99 13.92
N LYS A 70 28.26 0.16 14.97
CA LYS A 70 27.17 -0.58 15.60
C LYS A 70 25.96 0.29 15.98
N PRO A 71 26.10 1.51 16.53
CA PRO A 71 24.96 2.37 16.83
C PRO A 71 24.14 2.74 15.59
N VAL A 72 24.79 2.98 14.44
CA VAL A 72 24.09 3.30 13.20
C VAL A 72 23.40 2.08 12.61
N ILE A 73 24.05 0.90 12.65
CA ILE A 73 23.41 -0.36 12.28
C ILE A 73 22.12 -0.59 13.11
N LEU A 74 22.19 -0.33 14.42
CA LEU A 74 21.02 -0.45 15.30
C LEU A 74 19.92 0.57 14.97
N LEU A 75 20.29 1.82 14.65
CA LEU A 75 19.36 2.86 14.20
C LEU A 75 18.65 2.40 12.91
N LEU A 76 19.40 2.03 11.87
CA LEU A 76 18.88 1.55 10.59
C LEU A 76 17.91 0.39 10.77
N ARG A 77 18.28 -0.60 11.60
CA ARG A 77 17.43 -1.75 11.90
C ARG A 77 16.13 -1.37 12.60
N THR A 78 16.23 -0.52 13.64
CA THR A 78 15.07 -0.11 14.44
C THR A 78 14.10 0.69 13.58
N THR A 79 14.60 1.69 12.86
CA THR A 79 13.83 2.52 11.93
C THR A 79 13.17 1.68 10.84
N THR A 80 13.88 0.71 10.26
CA THR A 80 13.31 -0.18 9.24
C THR A 80 12.13 -0.96 9.80
N ASN A 81 12.29 -1.58 10.97
CA ASN A 81 11.23 -2.39 11.56
C ASN A 81 10.00 -1.55 11.89
N GLU A 82 10.19 -0.38 12.50
CA GLU A 82 9.11 0.56 12.84
C GLU A 82 8.38 1.06 11.60
N PHE A 83 9.11 1.44 10.55
CA PHE A 83 8.50 1.86 9.28
C PHE A 83 7.66 0.74 8.68
N LEU A 84 8.17 -0.50 8.65
CA LEU A 84 7.45 -1.65 8.08
C LEU A 84 6.19 -1.99 8.87
N ASP A 85 6.22 -1.89 10.20
CA ASP A 85 5.01 -2.03 11.04
C ASP A 85 3.96 -0.97 10.68
N LYS A 86 4.38 0.28 10.55
CA LYS A 86 3.45 1.36 10.16
C LYS A 86 2.93 1.23 8.73
N LEU A 87 3.75 0.74 7.80
CA LEU A 87 3.31 0.47 6.44
C LEU A 87 2.22 -0.60 6.43
N GLU A 88 2.41 -1.70 7.16
CA GLU A 88 1.40 -2.76 7.29
C GLU A 88 0.09 -2.23 7.90
N GLU A 89 0.19 -1.47 9.01
CA GLU A 89 -0.97 -0.82 9.65
C GLU A 89 -1.74 0.07 8.66
N ILE A 90 -1.05 0.94 7.91
CA ILE A 90 -1.67 1.83 6.93
C ILE A 90 -2.39 1.02 5.84
N CYS A 91 -1.77 -0.05 5.35
CA CYS A 91 -2.30 -0.87 4.27
C CYS A 91 -3.60 -1.59 4.64
N ILE A 92 -3.79 -1.98 5.90
CA ILE A 92 -4.99 -2.69 6.35
C ILE A 92 -6.16 -1.77 6.73
N THR A 93 -5.96 -0.45 6.78
CA THR A 93 -7.05 0.49 7.03
C THR A 93 -8.07 0.54 5.88
N ASN A 94 -9.29 1.00 6.17
CA ASN A 94 -10.34 1.24 5.16
C ASN A 94 -10.20 2.62 4.46
N GLU A 95 -9.05 3.28 4.61
CA GLU A 95 -8.78 4.59 4.02
C GLU A 95 -8.64 4.52 2.49
N SER A 96 -8.84 5.67 1.85
CA SER A 96 -8.61 5.82 0.40
C SER A 96 -7.15 5.63 0.03
N SER A 97 -6.86 5.22 -1.21
CA SER A 97 -5.47 5.09 -1.69
C SER A 97 -4.68 6.40 -1.59
N GLU A 98 -5.33 7.55 -1.81
CA GLU A 98 -4.72 8.88 -1.67
C GLU A 98 -4.36 9.16 -0.21
N THR A 99 -5.27 8.88 0.73
CA THR A 99 -4.99 9.00 2.17
C THR A 99 -3.82 8.10 2.58
N LYS A 100 -3.80 6.83 2.12
CA LYS A 100 -2.73 5.89 2.43
C LYS A 100 -1.38 6.36 1.87
N LEU A 101 -1.35 6.86 0.63
CA LEU A 101 -0.14 7.42 0.03
C LEU A 101 0.38 8.60 0.85
N ARG A 102 -0.49 9.52 1.28
CA ARG A 102 -0.11 10.64 2.14
C ARG A 102 0.48 10.16 3.47
N LEU A 103 -0.14 9.17 4.10
CA LEU A 103 0.36 8.60 5.37
C LEU A 103 1.73 7.93 5.18
N VAL A 104 1.94 7.19 4.09
CA VAL A 104 3.24 6.58 3.78
C VAL A 104 4.28 7.67 3.52
N SER A 105 3.94 8.71 2.75
CA SER A 105 4.85 9.86 2.52
C SER A 105 5.27 10.52 3.82
N GLN A 106 4.33 10.78 4.73
CA GLN A 106 4.64 11.33 6.05
C GLN A 106 5.61 10.43 6.84
N ARG A 107 5.42 9.10 6.77
CA ARG A 107 6.36 8.16 7.41
C ARG A 107 7.74 8.17 6.78
N VAL A 108 7.85 8.43 5.48
CA VAL A 108 9.14 8.59 4.81
C VAL A 108 9.81 9.91 5.24
N ASP A 109 9.04 10.99 5.36
CA ASP A 109 9.55 12.29 5.86
C ASP A 109 10.05 12.21 7.31
N GLU A 110 9.48 11.31 8.11
CA GLU A 110 9.83 11.07 9.52
C GLU A 110 11.05 10.17 9.74
N LEU A 111 11.62 9.59 8.67
CA LEU A 111 12.84 8.78 8.79
C LEU A 111 14.01 9.65 9.30
N PRO A 112 15.03 9.07 9.97
CA PRO A 112 16.10 9.81 10.64
C PRO A 112 17.15 10.33 9.66
N TRP A 113 16.73 10.98 8.57
CA TRP A 113 17.59 11.47 7.51
C TRP A 113 18.68 12.43 8.00
N ASN A 114 18.43 13.18 9.06
CA ASN A 114 19.43 14.10 9.61
C ASN A 114 20.52 13.38 10.43
N GLU A 115 20.31 12.12 10.78
CA GLU A 115 21.25 11.31 11.57
C GLU A 115 22.11 10.38 10.70
N LEU A 116 21.75 10.22 9.42
CA LEU A 116 22.38 9.30 8.49
C LEU A 116 23.24 10.05 7.45
N ASP A 117 24.39 9.46 7.10
CA ASP A 117 25.15 9.92 5.94
C ASP A 117 24.48 9.52 4.61
N THR A 118 25.07 9.91 3.48
CA THR A 118 24.51 9.63 2.15
C THR A 118 24.36 8.12 1.90
N GLU A 119 25.35 7.32 2.26
CA GLU A 119 25.37 5.88 1.96
C GLU A 119 24.37 5.12 2.85
N GLU A 120 24.23 5.55 4.10
CA GLU A 120 23.27 5.01 5.05
C GLU A 120 21.82 5.36 4.66
N LYS A 121 21.59 6.59 4.15
CA LYS A 121 20.30 7.01 3.59
C LYS A 121 19.90 6.12 2.41
N GLU A 122 20.80 5.94 1.46
CA GLU A 122 20.56 5.12 0.28
C GLU A 122 20.31 3.66 0.67
N PHE A 123 21.07 3.13 1.65
CA PHE A 123 20.86 1.77 2.12
C PHE A 123 19.52 1.60 2.85
N LEU A 124 19.09 2.59 3.64
CA LEU A 124 17.75 2.58 4.24
C LEU A 124 16.66 2.61 3.16
N ALA A 125 16.74 3.54 2.21
CA ALA A 125 15.77 3.70 1.13
C ALA A 125 15.64 2.42 0.28
N ASP A 126 16.77 1.84 -0.14
CA ASP A 126 16.81 0.59 -0.91
C ASP A 126 16.20 -0.59 -0.14
N THR A 127 16.39 -0.62 1.18
CA THR A 127 15.84 -1.69 2.02
C THR A 127 14.33 -1.59 2.13
N LEU A 128 13.78 -0.38 2.18
CA LEU A 128 12.35 -0.12 2.30
C LEU A 128 11.59 -0.22 0.96
N ALA A 129 12.26 0.07 -0.16
CA ALA A 129 11.64 0.14 -1.48
C ALA A 129 10.84 -1.12 -1.89
N PRO A 130 11.29 -2.37 -1.64
CA PRO A 130 10.51 -3.57 -1.94
C PRO A 130 9.17 -3.61 -1.20
N ALA A 131 9.12 -3.22 0.07
CA ALA A 131 7.90 -3.23 0.86
C ALA A 131 6.92 -2.14 0.41
N ILE A 132 7.43 -0.93 0.13
CA ILE A 132 6.64 0.18 -0.44
C ILE A 132 6.01 -0.24 -1.78
N LYS A 133 6.78 -0.93 -2.62
CA LYS A 133 6.29 -1.48 -3.90
C LYS A 133 5.23 -2.56 -3.69
N ALA A 134 5.46 -3.49 -2.76
CA ALA A 134 4.51 -4.55 -2.44
C ALA A 134 3.19 -4.00 -1.85
N ALA A 135 3.26 -2.86 -1.14
CA ALA A 135 2.11 -2.11 -0.65
C ALA A 135 1.34 -1.36 -1.76
N GLY A 136 1.86 -1.33 -3.00
CA GLY A 136 1.22 -0.72 -4.16
C GLY A 136 1.61 0.75 -4.40
N PHE A 137 2.66 1.24 -3.76
CA PHE A 137 3.18 2.60 -3.94
C PHE A 137 4.45 2.61 -4.81
N ASN A 138 4.83 3.78 -5.33
CA ASN A 138 6.06 3.95 -6.10
C ASN A 138 7.18 4.51 -5.19
N PRO A 139 8.24 3.73 -4.89
CA PRO A 139 9.35 4.21 -4.05
C PRO A 139 10.06 5.44 -4.61
N SER A 140 10.23 5.52 -5.93
CA SER A 140 10.95 6.63 -6.58
C SER A 140 10.23 7.98 -6.54
N THR A 141 8.97 8.01 -6.07
CA THR A 141 8.23 9.25 -5.83
C THR A 141 8.14 9.60 -4.35
N LEU A 142 8.70 8.75 -3.48
CA LEU A 142 8.65 8.90 -2.03
C LEU A 142 10.03 9.28 -1.44
N PHE A 143 11.12 8.74 -2.01
CA PHE A 143 12.50 9.16 -1.72
C PHE A 143 12.96 10.20 -2.74
#